data_AF-A0A7X6VR58-F1
#
_entry.id   AF-A0A7X6VR58-F1
#
_cell.length_a   1.000
_cell.length_b   1.000
_cell.length_c   1.000
_cell.angle_alpha   90.00
_cell.angle_beta   90.00
_cell.angle_gamma   90.00
#
_symmetry.space_group_name_H-M   'P 1'
#
loop_
_entity.id
_entity.type
_entity.pdbx_description
1 polymer ?
#
loop_
_entity_poly.entity_id
_entity_poly.type
_entity_poly.pdbx_seq_one_letter_code
_entity_poly.pdbx_strand_id
1 'polypeptide(L)'
;PVGARGLMQIMPETAMWIAEQQKIEDFEVEDLHKPEVNIRLGTWYIANITQEYQEVPLIIAAYNAGRGQVKNWIKEGVWDGDPEQIENIPFPETRQYVKSVLKNYEAYKAIYL
;
A
#
# COMPACT_ATOMS: atom_id res chain seq x y z
N PRO A 1 17.50 4.81 -4.74
CA PRO A 1 16.26 4.00 -4.87
C PRO A 1 16.29 2.82 -3.89
N VAL A 2 15.25 2.66 -3.06
CA VAL A 2 15.18 1.62 -2.01
C VAL A 2 14.71 0.24 -2.51
N GLY A 3 14.53 0.06 -3.82
CA GLY A 3 14.48 -1.27 -4.43
C GLY A 3 13.09 -1.89 -4.65
N ALA A 4 12.01 -1.12 -4.54
CA ALA A 4 10.66 -1.55 -4.94
C ALA A 4 10.62 -2.01 -6.43
N ARG A 5 9.86 -3.06 -6.73
CA ARG A 5 9.84 -3.70 -8.06
C ARG A 5 8.42 -3.89 -8.63
N GLY A 6 8.32 -3.84 -9.96
CA GLY A 6 7.11 -4.16 -10.73
C GLY A 6 6.03 -3.07 -10.74
N LEU A 7 4.87 -3.40 -11.31
CA LEU A 7 3.75 -2.47 -11.53
C LEU A 7 3.22 -1.82 -10.24
N MET A 8 3.11 -2.61 -9.17
CA MET A 8 2.60 -2.22 -7.87
C MET A 8 3.70 -1.79 -6.89
N GLN A 9 4.95 -1.68 -7.37
CA GLN A 9 6.11 -1.19 -6.62
C GLN A 9 6.26 -1.86 -5.24
N ILE A 10 6.28 -3.19 -5.23
CA ILE A 10 6.36 -3.98 -3.99
C ILE A 10 7.83 -4.08 -3.56
N MET A 11 8.09 -3.91 -2.26
CA MET A 11 9.42 -4.11 -1.68
C MET A 11 9.79 -5.60 -1.66
N PRO A 12 11.05 -5.98 -1.93
CA PRO A 12 11.49 -7.37 -1.87
C PRO A 12 11.12 -8.09 -0.57
N GLU A 13 11.35 -7.45 0.58
CA GLU A 13 11.01 -8.01 1.90
C GLU A 13 9.50 -8.27 2.04
N THR A 14 8.67 -7.31 1.62
CA THR A 14 7.21 -7.47 1.61
C THR A 14 6.79 -8.62 0.70
N ALA A 15 7.42 -8.75 -0.47
CA ALA A 15 7.11 -9.83 -1.41
C ALA A 15 7.45 -11.22 -0.85
N MET A 16 8.62 -11.36 -0.22
CA MET A 16 9.04 -12.60 0.44
C MET A 16 8.06 -12.98 1.56
N TRP A 17 7.70 -12.01 2.41
CA TRP A 17 6.72 -12.24 3.47
C TRP A 17 5.35 -12.65 2.89
N ILE A 18 4.85 -12.01 1.84
CA ILE A 18 3.59 -12.41 1.19
C ILE A 18 3.71 -13.85 0.63
N ALA A 19 4.84 -14.18 0.00
CA ALA A 19 5.07 -15.51 -0.56
C ALA A 19 5.00 -16.60 0.53
N GLU A 20 5.58 -16.35 1.71
CA GLU A 20 5.45 -17.22 2.88
C GLU A 20 3.99 -17.35 3.35
N GLN A 21 3.27 -16.23 3.48
CA GLN A 21 1.85 -16.25 3.90
C GLN A 21 0.95 -17.02 2.90
N GLN A 22 1.28 -16.93 1.62
CA GLN A 22 0.56 -17.59 0.53
C GLN A 22 1.06 -19.02 0.25
N LYS A 23 2.13 -19.48 0.92
CA LYS A 23 2.80 -20.76 0.66
C LYS A 23 3.19 -20.93 -0.81
N ILE A 24 3.71 -19.88 -1.43
CA ILE A 24 4.21 -19.92 -2.80
C ILE A 24 5.60 -20.56 -2.75
N GLU A 25 5.72 -21.76 -3.31
CA GLU A 25 7.00 -22.46 -3.47
C GLU A 25 7.81 -21.81 -4.61
N ASP A 26 9.14 -21.87 -4.48
CA ASP A 26 10.10 -21.38 -5.48
C ASP A 26 9.93 -19.91 -5.91
N PHE A 27 9.43 -19.06 -5.02
CA PHE A 27 9.32 -17.62 -5.30
C PHE A 27 10.69 -16.93 -5.29
N GLU A 28 10.99 -16.21 -6.37
CA GLU A 28 12.17 -15.34 -6.47
C GLU A 28 11.76 -13.87 -6.55
N VAL A 29 12.57 -12.96 -5.98
CA VAL A 29 12.25 -11.52 -5.99
C VAL A 29 12.16 -10.97 -7.42
N GLU A 30 12.87 -11.58 -8.36
CA GLU A 30 12.85 -11.30 -9.80
C GLU A 30 11.46 -11.54 -10.41
N ASP A 31 10.64 -12.42 -9.82
CA ASP A 31 9.25 -12.66 -10.24
C ASP A 31 8.38 -11.41 -10.09
N LEU A 32 8.79 -10.42 -9.29
CA LEU A 32 8.10 -9.13 -9.22
C LEU A 32 8.10 -8.37 -10.55
N HIS A 33 8.95 -8.74 -11.51
CA HIS A 33 8.91 -8.19 -12.87
C HIS A 33 7.81 -8.82 -13.74
N LYS A 34 7.26 -9.97 -13.35
CA LYS A 34 6.11 -10.61 -14.02
C LYS A 34 4.83 -9.88 -13.59
N PRO A 35 4.10 -9.21 -14.50
CA PRO A 35 2.92 -8.41 -14.16
C PRO A 35 1.87 -9.16 -13.34
N GLU A 36 1.56 -10.41 -13.72
CA GLU A 36 0.56 -11.23 -13.06
C GLU A 36 0.92 -11.55 -11.60
N VAL A 37 2.19 -11.89 -11.34
CA VAL A 37 2.70 -12.15 -9.99
C VAL A 37 2.64 -10.87 -9.17
N ASN A 38 3.13 -9.76 -9.73
CA ASN A 38 3.18 -8.48 -9.03
C ASN A 38 1.78 -7.96 -8.66
N ILE A 39 0.82 -8.08 -9.57
CA ILE A 39 -0.58 -7.73 -9.32
C ILE A 39 -1.19 -8.66 -8.26
N ARG A 40 -0.94 -9.97 -8.34
CA ARG A 40 -1.45 -10.94 -7.34
C ARG A 40 -0.93 -10.62 -5.93
N LEU A 41 0.37 -10.40 -5.78
CA LEU A 41 0.96 -10.08 -4.48
C LEU A 41 0.48 -8.72 -3.95
N GLY A 42 0.41 -7.70 -4.81
CA GLY A 42 -0.01 -6.36 -4.39
C GLY A 42 -1.49 -6.30 -4.00
N THR A 43 -2.37 -6.98 -4.75
CA THR A 43 -3.79 -7.09 -4.39
C THR A 43 -4.00 -7.89 -3.12
N TRP A 44 -3.27 -8.99 -2.93
CA TRP A 44 -3.27 -9.71 -1.65
C TRP A 44 -2.83 -8.81 -0.50
N TYR A 45 -1.77 -8.01 -0.70
CA TYR A 45 -1.26 -7.12 0.33
C TYR A 45 -2.28 -6.04 0.71
N ILE A 46 -2.96 -5.44 -0.26
CA ILE A 46 -4.07 -4.51 -0.03
C ILE A 46 -5.18 -5.20 0.77
N ALA A 47 -5.63 -6.39 0.34
CA ALA A 47 -6.67 -7.16 1.03
C ALA A 47 -6.27 -7.56 2.45
N ASN A 48 -4.97 -7.71 2.73
CA ASN A 48 -4.49 -7.99 4.07
C ASN A 48 -4.42 -6.71 4.93
N ILE A 49 -4.09 -5.55 4.34
CA ILE A 49 -4.18 -4.25 5.03
C ILE A 49 -5.63 -3.94 5.41
N THR A 50 -6.61 -4.30 4.56
CA THR A 50 -8.03 -4.02 4.84
C THR A 50 -8.59 -4.80 6.03
N GLN A 51 -7.83 -5.75 6.60
CA GLN A 51 -8.18 -6.43 7.84
C GLN A 51 -7.90 -5.54 9.07
N GLU A 52 -7.00 -4.56 8.94
CA GLU A 52 -6.61 -3.63 10.00
C GLU A 52 -7.30 -2.26 9.87
N TYR A 53 -7.57 -1.82 8.64
CA TYR A 53 -8.14 -0.51 8.33
C TYR A 53 -9.32 -0.66 7.37
N GLN A 54 -10.42 0.04 7.61
CA GLN A 54 -11.60 0.02 6.72
C GLN A 54 -11.63 1.25 5.79
N GLU A 55 -10.97 2.32 6.20
CA GLU A 55 -10.93 3.61 5.53
C GLU A 55 -9.89 3.59 4.41
N VAL A 56 -10.32 3.89 3.19
CA VAL A 56 -9.46 3.91 1.99
C VAL A 56 -8.18 4.75 2.18
N PRO A 57 -8.22 5.96 2.77
CA PRO A 57 -7.00 6.75 3.00
C PRO A 57 -5.97 6.02 3.86
N LEU A 58 -6.40 5.36 4.94
CA LEU A 58 -5.50 4.60 5.83
C LEU A 58 -4.88 3.40 5.11
N ILE A 59 -5.67 2.70 4.30
CA ILE A 59 -5.19 1.57 3.48
C ILE A 59 -4.10 2.04 2.51
N ILE A 60 -4.32 3.15 1.81
CA ILE A 60 -3.36 3.73 0.86
C ILE A 60 -2.07 4.16 1.58
N ALA A 61 -2.20 4.84 2.72
CA ALA A 61 -1.05 5.26 3.51
C ALA A 61 -0.25 4.07 4.05
N ALA A 62 -0.94 3.03 4.53
CA ALA A 62 -0.31 1.83 5.06
C ALA A 62 0.40 1.02 3.97
N TYR A 63 -0.12 1.04 2.74
CA TYR A 63 0.54 0.44 1.58
C TYR A 63 1.89 1.13 1.28
N ASN A 64 1.95 2.46 1.40
CA ASN A 64 3.13 3.25 1.06
C ASN A 64 4.15 3.39 2.21
N ALA A 65 3.69 3.74 3.41
CA ALA A 65 4.54 4.03 4.57
C ALA A 65 4.70 2.85 5.52
N GLY A 66 3.92 1.77 5.33
CA GLY A 66 3.88 0.62 6.20
C GLY A 66 2.87 0.74 7.34
N ARG A 67 2.28 -0.40 7.71
CA ARG A 67 1.19 -0.49 8.71
C ARG A 67 1.60 -0.02 10.09
N GLY A 68 2.83 -0.32 10.50
CA GLY A 68 3.36 0.11 11.79
C GLY A 68 3.42 1.64 11.93
N GLN A 69 3.79 2.33 10.85
CA GLN A 69 3.84 3.79 10.85
C GLN A 69 2.45 4.40 10.96
N VAL A 70 1.49 3.92 10.15
CA VAL A 70 0.10 4.39 10.22
C VAL A 70 -0.50 4.12 11.60
N LYS A 71 -0.26 2.94 12.17
CA LYS A 71 -0.71 2.59 13.52
C LYS A 71 -0.15 3.55 14.58
N ASN A 72 1.13 3.93 14.46
CA ASN A 72 1.75 4.90 15.35
C ASN A 72 1.12 6.28 15.20
N TRP A 73 0.86 6.74 13.97
CA TRP A 73 0.20 8.03 13.73
C TRP A 73 -1.19 8.12 14.34
N ILE A 74 -1.99 7.06 14.19
CA ILE A 74 -3.32 7.00 14.81
C ILE A 74 -3.20 7.05 16.34
N LYS A 75 -2.30 6.25 16.91
CA LYS A 75 -2.09 6.18 18.36
C LYS A 75 -1.61 7.51 18.96
N GLU A 76 -0.77 8.24 18.23
CA GLU A 76 -0.20 9.52 18.65
C GLU A 76 -1.08 10.73 18.30
N GLY A 77 -2.22 10.50 17.61
CA GLY A 77 -3.12 11.59 17.17
C GLY A 77 -2.53 12.45 16.06
N VAL A 78 -1.56 11.93 15.30
CA VAL A 78 -0.93 12.64 14.18
C VAL A 78 -1.87 12.68 12.98
N TRP A 79 -2.41 11.54 12.59
CA TRP A 79 -3.36 11.44 11.48
C TRP A 79 -4.21 10.18 11.63
N ASP A 80 -5.51 10.32 11.48
CA ASP A 80 -6.52 9.27 11.72
C ASP A 80 -7.16 8.76 10.42
N GLY A 81 -6.73 9.25 9.26
CA GLY A 81 -7.29 8.88 7.97
C GLY A 81 -8.16 9.96 7.34
N ASP A 82 -8.44 11.07 8.02
CA ASP A 82 -9.21 12.18 7.45
C ASP A 82 -8.49 12.79 6.23
N PRO A 83 -9.09 12.76 5.03
CA PRO A 83 -8.53 13.39 3.84
C PRO A 83 -8.28 14.90 3.98
N GLU A 84 -9.06 15.61 4.82
CA GLU A 84 -8.87 17.04 5.06
C GLU A 84 -7.61 17.34 5.88
N GLN A 85 -7.10 16.32 6.59
CA GLN A 85 -5.93 16.41 7.47
C GLN A 85 -4.69 15.71 6.91
N ILE A 86 -4.66 15.39 5.61
CA ILE A 86 -3.51 14.73 4.96
C ILE A 86 -2.18 15.46 5.21
N GLU A 87 -2.20 16.79 5.39
CA GLU A 87 -0.97 17.56 5.69
C GLU A 87 -0.30 17.17 7.03
N ASN A 88 -1.03 16.51 7.93
CA ASN A 88 -0.48 16.05 9.20
C ASN A 88 0.37 14.78 9.05
N ILE A 89 0.26 14.03 7.94
CA ILE A 89 1.11 12.86 7.68
C ILE A 89 2.59 13.33 7.65
N PRO A 90 3.49 12.78 8.49
CA PRO A 90 4.84 13.32 8.64
C PRO A 90 5.69 13.24 7.36
N PHE A 91 5.51 12.19 6.55
CA PHE A 91 6.32 11.96 5.34
C PHE A 91 5.74 12.70 4.12
N PRO A 92 6.45 13.68 3.54
CA PRO A 92 5.98 14.41 2.36
C PRO A 92 5.69 13.50 1.15
N GLU A 93 6.49 12.46 0.95
CA GLU A 93 6.31 11.49 -0.12
C GLU A 93 4.99 10.72 0.06
N THR A 94 4.67 10.31 1.29
CA THR A 94 3.41 9.63 1.61
C THR A 94 2.22 10.57 1.45
N ARG A 95 2.34 11.85 1.83
CA ARG A 95 1.29 12.86 1.56
C ARG A 95 0.95 12.93 0.08
N GLN A 96 1.97 13.08 -0.75
CA GLN A 96 1.79 13.18 -2.19
C GLN A 96 1.24 11.88 -2.78
N TYR A 97 1.70 10.72 -2.29
CA TYR A 97 1.20 9.42 -2.69
C TYR A 97 -0.30 9.26 -2.39
N VAL A 98 -0.72 9.52 -1.15
CA VAL A 98 -2.12 9.39 -0.73
C VAL A 98 -3.04 10.28 -1.56
N LYS A 99 -2.68 11.55 -1.76
CA LYS A 99 -3.44 12.48 -2.62
C LYS A 99 -3.57 11.97 -4.05
N SER A 100 -2.48 11.48 -4.62
CA SER A 100 -2.45 11.03 -6.02
C SER A 100 -3.31 9.78 -6.21
N VAL A 101 -3.23 8.82 -5.28
CA VAL A 101 -4.01 7.58 -5.35
C VAL A 101 -5.49 7.85 -5.11
N LEU A 102 -5.88 8.68 -4.13
CA LEU A 102 -7.29 9.05 -3.91
C LEU A 102 -7.90 9.72 -5.14
N LYS A 103 -7.17 10.65 -5.78
CA LYS A 103 -7.61 11.28 -7.02
C LYS A 103 -7.82 10.26 -8.14
N ASN A 104 -6.87 9.36 -8.34
CA ASN A 104 -6.97 8.32 -9.36
C ASN A 104 -8.10 7.32 -9.06
N TYR A 105 -8.30 6.98 -7.79
CA TYR A 105 -9.35 6.08 -7.34
C TYR A 105 -10.74 6.62 -7.70
N GLU A 106 -11.03 7.89 -7.41
CA GLU A 106 -12.32 8.49 -7.81
C GLU A 106 -12.47 8.60 -9.33
N ALA A 107 -11.40 8.91 -10.07
CA ALA A 107 -11.44 8.91 -11.53
C ALA A 107 -11.74 7.52 -12.10
N TYR A 108 -11.12 6.47 -11.57
CA TYR A 108 -11.36 5.10 -12.00
C TYR A 108 -12.75 4.60 -11.63
N LYS A 109 -13.27 4.97 -10.46
CA LYS A 109 -14.66 4.70 -10.09
C LYS A 109 -15.62 5.30 -11.10
N ALA A 110 -15.44 6.56 -11.50
CA ALA A 110 -16.31 7.21 -12.48
C ALA A 110 -16.28 6.57 -13.89
N ILE A 111 -15.22 5.83 -14.23
CA ILE A 111 -15.09 5.15 -15.53
C ILE A 111 -15.67 3.73 -15.49
N TYR A 112 -15.51 3.03 -14.36
CA TYR A 112 -15.76 1.59 -14.27
C TYR A 112 -16.91 1.19 -13.34
N LEU A 113 -17.50 2.12 -12.59
CA LEU A 113 -18.68 1.92 -11.73
C LEU A 113 -19.78 2.92 -12.11
#